data_AF-A0A1H6ILE9-F1
#
_entry.id   AF-A0A1H6ILE9-F1
#
_cell.length_a   1.000
_cell.length_b   1.000
_cell.length_c   1.000
_cell.angle_alpha   90.00
_cell.angle_beta   90.00
_cell.angle_gamma   90.00
#
_symmetry.space_group_name_H-M   'P 1'
#
loop_
_entity.id
_entity.type
_entity.pdbx_description
1 polymer ?
#
loop_
_entity_poly.entity_id
_entity_poly.type
_entity_poly.pdbx_seq_one_letter_code
_entity_poly.pdbx_strand_id
1 'polypeptide(L)'
;MELELRFFATFREAAGSKTVHYEVDGDDVIVGDVLAALEEDYEGMRGRLIEDGALAPQINVLKNGREVLHIQGLETPLSAGDTLSIFPPVAGGIDEVPEGADETDATDRRERSYRGISRRLAAHYLRNLGGTLVGTDDPVEATRVEGDGWTAELSADTVAIGGSLTLTEVTIGFTGDPSILDDLIERFSQKAMRAGG
;
A
#
# COMPACT_ATOMS: atom_id res chain seq x y z
N MET A 1 -10.37 -26.54 10.37
CA MET A 1 -10.08 -25.15 10.81
C MET A 1 -10.27 -24.20 9.64
N GLU A 2 -10.77 -22.99 9.89
CA GLU A 2 -10.88 -21.94 8.86
C GLU A 2 -9.64 -21.04 8.94
N LEU A 3 -9.06 -20.72 7.78
CA LEU A 3 -7.97 -19.78 7.59
C LEU A 3 -8.41 -18.65 6.66
N GLU A 4 -7.77 -17.50 6.78
CA GLU A 4 -7.96 -16.42 5.81
C GLU A 4 -6.73 -16.30 4.91
N LEU A 5 -6.89 -16.55 3.61
CA LEU A 5 -5.81 -16.45 2.64
C LEU A 5 -5.91 -15.13 1.89
N ARG A 6 -4.83 -14.34 1.88
CA ARG A 6 -4.74 -13.05 1.18
C ARG A 6 -3.73 -13.11 0.06
N PHE A 7 -4.18 -12.77 -1.13
CA PHE A 7 -3.37 -12.78 -2.34
C PHE A 7 -3.11 -11.36 -2.84
N PHE A 8 -1.87 -11.12 -3.26
CA PHE A 8 -1.42 -9.83 -3.74
C PHE A 8 -0.90 -9.91 -5.18
N ALA A 9 -0.95 -8.77 -5.89
CA ALA A 9 -0.47 -8.61 -7.25
C ALA A 9 -0.86 -9.79 -8.17
N THR A 10 0.11 -10.45 -8.82
CA THR A 10 -0.14 -11.53 -9.78
C THR A 10 -0.80 -12.77 -9.17
N PHE A 11 -0.61 -13.02 -7.87
CA PHE A 11 -1.31 -14.12 -7.18
C PHE A 11 -2.78 -13.79 -6.93
N ARG A 12 -3.13 -12.51 -6.75
CA ARG A 12 -4.55 -12.09 -6.70
C ARG A 12 -5.26 -12.39 -8.01
N GLU A 13 -4.59 -12.14 -9.13
CA GLU A 13 -5.13 -12.43 -10.46
C GLU A 13 -5.31 -13.94 -10.66
N ALA A 14 -4.35 -14.74 -10.20
CA ALA A 14 -4.43 -16.20 -10.24
C ALA A 14 -5.55 -16.77 -9.36
N ALA A 15 -5.78 -16.20 -8.16
CA ALA A 15 -6.84 -16.62 -7.25
C ALA A 15 -8.23 -16.12 -7.66
N GLY A 16 -8.30 -15.08 -8.50
CA GLY A 16 -9.54 -14.38 -8.86
C GLY A 16 -10.12 -13.50 -7.76
N SER A 17 -9.58 -13.57 -6.53
CA SER A 17 -10.06 -12.85 -5.35
C SER A 17 -8.89 -12.35 -4.52
N LYS A 18 -9.10 -11.24 -3.80
CA LYS A 18 -8.12 -10.69 -2.84
C LYS A 18 -7.99 -11.57 -1.60
N THR A 19 -9.12 -12.06 -1.11
CA THR A 19 -9.24 -12.83 0.13
C THR A 19 -10.08 -14.08 -0.11
N VAL A 20 -9.68 -15.20 0.48
CA VAL A 20 -10.39 -16.48 0.43
C VAL A 20 -10.46 -17.04 1.86
N HIS A 21 -11.66 -17.41 2.31
CA HIS A 21 -11.83 -18.26 3.49
C HIS A 21 -11.52 -19.69 3.07
N TYR A 22 -10.50 -20.28 3.70
CA TYR A 22 -9.98 -21.58 3.32
C TYR A 22 -10.18 -22.56 4.47
N GLU A 23 -10.99 -23.58 4.21
CA GLU A 23 -11.27 -24.64 5.18
C GLU A 23 -10.25 -25.76 5.01
N VAL A 24 -9.55 -26.09 6.10
CA VAL A 24 -8.57 -27.20 6.15
C VAL A 24 -9.00 -28.21 7.19
N ASP A 25 -8.93 -29.50 6.86
CA ASP A 25 -9.18 -30.57 7.82
C ASP A 25 -7.94 -30.85 8.68
N GLY A 26 -8.13 -31.02 10.00
CA GLY A 26 -7.06 -31.32 10.95
C GLY A 26 -6.68 -30.16 11.87
N ASP A 27 -5.95 -30.50 12.94
CA ASP A 27 -5.50 -29.56 13.98
C ASP A 27 -3.99 -29.27 13.90
N ASP A 28 -3.23 -30.07 13.14
CA ASP A 28 -1.77 -29.98 12.97
C ASP A 28 -1.41 -29.53 11.53
N VAL A 29 -1.98 -28.41 11.08
CA VAL A 29 -1.74 -27.86 9.73
C VAL A 29 -0.54 -26.91 9.78
N ILE A 30 0.37 -27.03 8.83
CA ILE A 30 1.50 -26.10 8.66
C ILE A 30 1.36 -25.26 7.37
N VAL A 31 2.14 -24.19 7.28
CA VAL A 31 2.19 -23.31 6.09
C VAL A 31 2.47 -24.11 4.82
N GLY A 32 3.37 -25.10 4.87
CA GLY A 32 3.70 -25.96 3.74
C GLY A 32 2.50 -26.69 3.14
N ASP A 33 1.60 -27.21 3.99
CA ASP A 33 0.41 -27.93 3.54
C ASP A 33 -0.54 -27.02 2.76
N VAL A 34 -0.75 -25.80 3.28
CA VAL A 34 -1.60 -24.80 2.63
C VAL A 34 -1.00 -24.34 1.31
N LEU A 35 0.31 -24.04 1.27
CA LEU A 35 0.96 -23.61 0.03
C LEU A 35 0.96 -24.72 -1.04
N ALA A 36 1.14 -25.98 -0.65
CA ALA A 36 1.05 -27.11 -1.57
C ALA A 36 -0.36 -27.24 -2.17
N ALA A 37 -1.39 -27.16 -1.34
CA ALA A 37 -2.77 -27.20 -1.81
C ALA A 37 -3.10 -26.04 -2.77
N LEU A 38 -2.59 -24.84 -2.49
CA LEU A 38 -2.75 -23.69 -3.39
C LEU A 38 -2.09 -23.89 -4.76
N GLU A 39 -0.95 -24.58 -4.84
CA GLU A 39 -0.33 -24.93 -6.12
C GLU A 39 -1.13 -25.98 -6.92
N GLU A 40 -1.97 -26.77 -6.23
CA GLU A 40 -2.88 -27.73 -6.85
C GLU A 40 -4.17 -27.06 -7.33
N ASP A 41 -4.73 -26.16 -6.52
CA ASP A 41 -6.01 -25.49 -6.76
C ASP A 41 -5.89 -24.35 -7.79
N TYR A 42 -4.75 -23.66 -7.83
CA TYR A 42 -4.54 -22.49 -8.67
C TYR A 42 -3.40 -22.70 -9.66
N GLU A 43 -3.76 -22.87 -10.95
CA GLU A 43 -2.79 -23.05 -12.04
C GLU A 43 -1.75 -21.92 -12.10
N GLY A 44 -2.14 -20.68 -11.79
CA GLY A 44 -1.25 -19.52 -11.77
C GLY A 44 -0.23 -19.48 -10.62
N MET A 45 -0.33 -20.40 -9.65
CA MET A 45 0.56 -20.52 -8.48
C MET A 45 1.43 -21.77 -8.53
N ARG A 46 1.08 -22.75 -9.37
CA ARG A 46 1.75 -24.06 -9.45
C ARG A 46 3.25 -23.95 -9.69
N GLY A 47 4.05 -24.56 -8.82
CA GLY A 47 5.51 -24.55 -8.86
C GLY A 47 6.14 -23.17 -8.65
N ARG A 48 5.44 -22.22 -8.03
CA ARG A 48 5.92 -20.86 -7.75
C ARG A 48 6.06 -20.56 -6.26
N LEU A 49 5.34 -21.31 -5.42
CA LEU A 49 5.30 -21.12 -3.96
C LEU A 49 6.35 -21.99 -3.28
N ILE A 50 6.51 -23.23 -3.75
CA ILE A 50 7.47 -24.20 -3.20
C ILE A 50 8.46 -24.61 -4.29
N GLU A 51 9.75 -24.50 -3.99
CA GLU A 51 10.85 -24.90 -4.85
C GLU A 51 11.79 -25.83 -4.08
N ASP A 52 12.11 -27.01 -4.64
CA ASP A 52 12.99 -28.02 -4.04
C ASP A 52 12.64 -28.40 -2.57
N GLY A 53 11.36 -28.37 -2.22
CA GLY A 53 10.88 -28.70 -0.87
C GLY A 53 11.05 -27.57 0.16
N ALA A 54 11.41 -26.36 -0.27
CA ALA A 54 11.49 -25.16 0.54
C ALA A 54 10.58 -24.05 -0.02
N LEU A 55 10.33 -23.02 0.79
CA LEU A 55 9.63 -21.84 0.31
C LEU A 55 10.45 -21.20 -0.82
N ALA A 56 9.82 -20.90 -1.95
CA ALA A 56 10.53 -20.31 -3.07
C ALA A 56 11.18 -18.96 -2.65
N PRO A 57 12.48 -18.75 -2.91
CA PRO A 57 13.25 -17.63 -2.32
C PRO A 57 12.82 -16.25 -2.81
N GLN A 58 12.02 -16.22 -3.86
CA GLN A 58 11.53 -15.02 -4.53
C GLN A 58 10.13 -14.62 -4.07
N ILE A 59 9.47 -15.37 -3.20
CA ILE A 59 8.15 -15.03 -2.68
C ILE A 59 8.21 -14.69 -1.19
N ASN A 60 7.26 -13.86 -0.74
CA ASN A 60 7.10 -13.57 0.69
C ASN A 60 5.78 -14.15 1.18
N VAL A 61 5.84 -14.85 2.31
CA VAL A 61 4.66 -15.41 2.98
C VAL A 61 4.64 -14.94 4.42
N LEU A 62 3.52 -14.33 4.82
CA LEU A 62 3.35 -13.78 6.16
C LEU A 62 2.21 -14.52 6.85
N LYS A 63 2.47 -14.97 8.08
CA LYS A 63 1.46 -15.43 9.02
C LYS A 63 1.13 -14.27 9.97
N ASN A 64 -0.11 -13.79 9.97
CA ASN A 64 -0.57 -12.68 10.81
C ASN A 64 0.39 -11.46 10.76
N GLY A 65 0.83 -11.10 9.56
CA GLY A 65 1.75 -9.99 9.33
C GLY A 65 3.22 -10.26 9.63
N ARG A 66 3.60 -11.45 10.12
CA ARG A 66 5.00 -11.83 10.35
C ARG A 66 5.47 -12.85 9.32
N GLU A 67 6.64 -12.59 8.72
CA GLU A 67 7.21 -13.49 7.71
C GLU A 67 7.52 -14.88 8.27
N VAL A 68 7.08 -15.92 7.55
CA VAL A 68 7.23 -17.31 8.00
C VAL A 68 8.69 -17.76 8.02
N LEU A 69 9.55 -17.22 7.14
CA LEU A 69 11.00 -17.49 7.16
C LEU A 69 11.68 -17.03 8.47
N HIS A 70 11.12 -16.01 9.13
CA HIS A 70 11.55 -15.54 10.45
C HIS A 70 10.87 -16.29 11.62
N ILE A 71 10.14 -17.36 11.32
CA ILE A 71 9.48 -18.25 12.28
C ILE A 71 10.04 -19.67 12.10
N GLN A 72 9.44 -20.49 11.24
CA GLN A 72 9.81 -21.89 10.99
C GLN A 72 9.68 -22.25 9.49
N GLY A 73 9.58 -21.25 8.61
CA GLY A 73 9.38 -21.44 7.17
C GLY A 73 8.10 -22.21 6.89
N LEU A 74 8.20 -23.25 6.04
CA LEU A 74 7.09 -24.12 5.70
C LEU A 74 6.55 -24.91 6.91
N GLU A 75 7.39 -25.18 7.92
CA GLU A 75 7.02 -25.92 9.13
C GLU A 75 6.26 -25.05 10.14
N THR A 76 6.00 -23.78 9.82
CA THR A 76 5.26 -22.87 10.71
C THR A 76 3.83 -23.39 10.93
N PRO A 77 3.41 -23.68 12.17
CA PRO A 77 2.07 -24.18 12.46
C PRO A 77 1.03 -23.09 12.27
N LEU A 78 -0.18 -23.49 11.87
CA LEU A 78 -1.35 -22.65 11.68
C LEU A 78 -2.44 -23.00 12.68
N SER A 79 -3.19 -21.98 13.10
CA SER A 79 -4.32 -22.05 14.02
C SER A 79 -5.57 -21.48 13.35
N ALA A 80 -6.75 -21.90 13.82
CA ALA A 80 -8.00 -21.42 13.25
C ALA A 80 -8.10 -19.90 13.39
N GLY A 81 -8.51 -19.22 12.32
CA GLY A 81 -8.57 -17.77 12.22
C GLY A 81 -7.24 -17.11 11.85
N ASP A 82 -6.15 -17.86 11.66
CA ASP A 82 -4.90 -17.27 11.18
C ASP A 82 -5.04 -16.75 9.74
N THR A 83 -4.37 -15.63 9.49
CA THR A 83 -4.26 -15.02 8.17
C THR A 83 -2.91 -15.35 7.54
N LEU A 84 -2.95 -15.84 6.30
CA LEU A 84 -1.79 -16.11 5.47
C LEU A 84 -1.78 -15.16 4.26
N SER A 85 -0.82 -14.23 4.23
CA SER A 85 -0.63 -13.30 3.12
C SER A 85 0.49 -13.79 2.20
N ILE A 86 0.21 -13.88 0.90
CA ILE A 86 1.11 -14.45 -0.11
C ILE A 86 1.42 -13.41 -1.18
N PHE A 87 2.70 -13.08 -1.30
CA PHE A 87 3.20 -12.05 -2.21
C PHE A 87 4.07 -12.66 -3.30
N PRO A 88 3.83 -12.34 -4.59
CA PRO A 88 4.68 -12.79 -5.69
C PRO A 88 6.03 -12.06 -5.67
N PRO A 89 6.98 -12.46 -6.53
CA PRO A 89 8.27 -11.80 -6.64
C PRO A 89 8.18 -10.31 -6.94
N VAL A 90 8.89 -9.51 -6.14
CA VAL A 90 8.99 -8.06 -6.33
C VAL A 90 9.96 -7.75 -7.48
N ALA A 91 9.42 -7.57 -8.68
CA ALA A 91 10.18 -7.04 -9.81
C ALA A 91 10.07 -5.50 -9.84
N GLY A 92 10.93 -4.82 -9.08
CA GLY A 92 11.24 -3.39 -9.28
C GLY A 92 11.05 -2.50 -8.06
N GLY A 93 12.18 -2.13 -7.44
CA GLY A 93 12.40 -0.84 -6.77
C GLY A 93 11.62 -0.58 -5.47
N ILE A 94 12.40 -0.46 -4.40
CA ILE A 94 12.09 -0.07 -3.00
C ILE A 94 11.40 -1.11 -2.13
N ASP A 95 12.13 -1.42 -1.07
CA ASP A 95 11.91 -2.35 0.03
C ASP A 95 10.75 -1.86 0.89
N GLU A 96 9.57 -2.47 0.77
CA GLU A 96 8.56 -2.46 1.81
C GLU A 96 7.92 -3.86 1.88
N VAL A 97 8.45 -4.67 2.79
CA VAL A 97 7.70 -5.79 3.35
C VAL A 97 6.65 -5.15 4.26
N PRO A 98 5.34 -5.27 4.00
CA PRO A 98 4.34 -4.70 4.89
C PRO A 98 4.34 -5.52 6.20
N GLU A 99 5.06 -5.04 7.21
CA GLU A 99 4.86 -5.46 8.59
C GLU A 99 3.50 -4.95 9.07
N GLY A 100 2.64 -5.87 9.51
CA GLY A 100 1.40 -5.55 10.21
C GLY A 100 0.16 -5.42 9.34
N ALA A 101 -0.30 -6.53 8.75
CA ALA A 101 -1.67 -6.63 8.25
C ALA A 101 -2.62 -7.02 9.39
N ASP A 102 -3.05 -6.02 10.17
CA ASP A 102 -4.27 -6.09 10.98
C ASP A 102 -5.34 -5.29 10.24
N GLU A 103 -6.49 -5.90 9.97
CA GLU A 103 -7.56 -5.28 9.19
C GLU A 103 -8.30 -4.22 10.01
N THR A 104 -7.86 -2.97 9.84
CA THR A 104 -8.76 -1.81 9.77
C THR A 104 -8.21 -0.62 8.97
N ASP A 105 -6.99 -0.69 8.43
CA ASP A 105 -6.32 0.47 7.81
C ASP A 105 -5.74 0.09 6.43
N ALA A 106 -6.59 0.00 5.40
CA ALA A 106 -6.09 -0.11 4.04
C ALA A 106 -5.67 1.28 3.56
N THR A 107 -4.44 1.70 3.84
CA THR A 107 -3.95 3.01 3.37
C THR A 107 -3.91 3.04 1.85
N ASP A 108 -4.60 4.00 1.24
CA ASP A 108 -4.62 4.24 -0.21
C ASP A 108 -3.61 5.34 -0.56
N ARG A 109 -3.17 5.39 -1.83
CA ARG A 109 -2.29 6.44 -2.36
C ARG A 109 -2.93 7.13 -3.56
N ARG A 110 -3.05 8.45 -3.48
CA ARG A 110 -3.67 9.31 -4.51
C ARG A 110 -2.75 10.45 -4.89
N GLU A 111 -2.56 10.70 -6.17
CA GLU A 111 -1.80 11.86 -6.66
C GLU A 111 -2.71 12.87 -7.36
N ARG A 112 -2.48 14.17 -7.10
CA ARG A 112 -3.16 15.27 -7.81
C ARG A 112 -2.19 16.40 -8.11
N SER A 113 -2.35 16.99 -9.30
CA SER A 113 -1.58 18.15 -9.74
C SER A 113 -2.46 19.39 -9.86
N TYR A 114 -1.95 20.52 -9.37
CA TYR A 114 -2.66 21.80 -9.32
C TYR A 114 -1.80 22.89 -9.96
N ARG A 115 -2.35 23.58 -10.96
CA ARG A 115 -1.67 24.67 -11.66
C ARG A 115 -2.07 26.01 -11.08
N GLY A 116 -1.15 26.97 -11.12
CA GLY A 116 -1.43 28.35 -10.69
C GLY A 116 -1.41 28.57 -9.18
N ILE A 117 -0.96 27.57 -8.39
CA ILE A 117 -0.66 27.72 -6.97
C ILE A 117 0.82 27.42 -6.71
N SER A 118 1.34 27.91 -5.58
CA SER A 118 2.71 27.62 -5.14
C SER A 118 2.73 26.48 -4.10
N ARG A 119 3.87 25.78 -3.98
CA ARG A 119 4.08 24.76 -2.94
C ARG A 119 3.80 25.30 -1.54
N ARG A 120 4.26 26.52 -1.26
CA ARG A 120 3.99 27.23 -0.01
C ARG A 120 2.50 27.36 0.28
N LEU A 121 1.71 27.73 -0.73
CA LEU A 121 0.26 27.88 -0.59
C LEU A 121 -0.43 26.52 -0.37
N ALA A 122 0.02 25.49 -1.08
CA ALA A 122 -0.45 24.12 -0.87
C ALA A 122 -0.17 23.63 0.57
N ALA A 123 1.06 23.79 1.05
CA ALA A 123 1.43 23.45 2.43
C ALA A 123 0.59 24.24 3.46
N HIS A 124 0.33 25.53 3.21
CA HIS A 124 -0.54 26.34 4.06
C HIS A 124 -1.98 25.79 4.12
N TYR A 125 -2.55 25.34 2.99
CA TYR A 125 -3.88 24.76 2.96
C TYR A 125 -3.96 23.41 3.68
N LEU A 126 -2.96 22.54 3.49
CA LEU A 126 -2.88 21.26 4.18
C LEU A 126 -2.79 21.45 5.69
N ARG A 127 -2.04 22.46 6.16
CA ARG A 127 -2.03 22.82 7.58
C ARG A 127 -3.39 23.27 8.11
N ASN A 128 -4.10 24.08 7.34
CA ASN A 128 -5.46 24.50 7.70
C ASN A 128 -6.48 23.34 7.67
N LEU A 129 -6.12 22.20 7.08
CA LEU A 129 -6.91 20.96 7.08
C LEU A 129 -6.48 20.00 8.21
N GLY A 130 -5.65 20.46 9.14
CA GLY A 130 -5.18 19.68 10.29
C GLY A 130 -3.78 19.10 10.14
N GLY A 131 -3.08 19.45 9.06
CA GLY A 131 -1.71 18.99 8.82
C GLY A 131 -0.64 19.75 9.61
N THR A 132 0.49 19.10 9.84
CA THR A 132 1.72 19.66 10.43
C THR A 132 2.89 19.44 9.47
N LEU A 133 3.77 20.44 9.34
CA LEU A 133 4.95 20.32 8.49
C LEU A 133 5.94 19.32 9.09
N VAL A 134 6.56 18.52 8.23
CA VAL A 134 7.55 17.52 8.63
C VAL A 134 8.90 17.87 8.04
N GLY A 135 9.96 17.80 8.85
CA GLY A 135 11.33 18.09 8.43
C GLY A 135 11.68 19.58 8.31
N THR A 136 10.70 20.49 8.46
CA THR A 136 10.93 21.94 8.46
C THR A 136 9.77 22.69 9.13
N ASP A 137 10.06 23.84 9.74
CA ASP A 137 9.06 24.81 10.19
C ASP A 137 8.74 25.87 9.12
N ASP A 138 9.55 25.94 8.06
CA ASP A 138 9.41 26.91 6.97
C ASP A 138 8.46 26.37 5.87
N PRO A 139 7.30 27.02 5.63
CA PRO A 139 6.37 26.62 4.59
C PRO A 139 6.92 26.67 3.15
N VAL A 140 7.98 27.44 2.91
CA VAL A 140 8.65 27.50 1.60
C VAL A 140 9.40 26.20 1.33
N GLU A 141 10.06 25.66 2.34
CA GLU A 141 10.87 24.44 2.27
C GLU A 141 10.02 23.16 2.47
N ALA A 142 8.75 23.29 2.82
CA ALA A 142 7.87 22.17 3.11
C ALA A 142 7.72 21.22 1.91
N THR A 143 8.17 19.97 2.08
CA THR A 143 8.01 18.87 1.13
C THR A 143 7.08 17.78 1.63
N ARG A 144 6.73 17.78 2.93
CA ARG A 144 5.84 16.81 3.55
C ARG A 144 4.98 17.45 4.63
N VAL A 145 3.70 17.06 4.66
CA VAL A 145 2.72 17.46 5.67
C VAL A 145 2.00 16.21 6.18
N GLU A 146 1.90 16.05 7.48
CA GLU A 146 1.22 14.93 8.13
C GLU A 146 0.01 15.40 8.92
N GLY A 147 -1.11 14.70 8.77
CA GLY A 147 -2.33 14.91 9.54
C GLY A 147 -2.85 13.60 10.13
N ASP A 148 -4.01 13.68 10.78
CA ASP A 148 -4.63 12.52 11.41
C ASP A 148 -5.09 11.51 10.35
N GLY A 149 -4.40 10.37 10.27
CA GLY A 149 -4.69 9.30 9.29
C GLY A 149 -4.28 9.60 7.84
N TRP A 150 -3.49 10.65 7.58
CA TRP A 150 -3.01 10.96 6.23
C TRP A 150 -1.65 11.66 6.20
N THR A 151 -0.93 11.48 5.09
CA THR A 151 0.31 12.17 4.75
C THR A 151 0.21 12.75 3.35
N ALA A 152 0.78 13.93 3.13
CA ALA A 152 0.89 14.58 1.83
C ALA A 152 2.34 14.95 1.53
N GLU A 153 2.85 14.46 0.41
CA GLU A 153 4.15 14.81 -0.15
C GLU A 153 3.96 15.86 -1.24
N LEU A 154 4.76 16.93 -1.24
CA LEU A 154 4.61 18.06 -2.16
C LEU A 154 5.86 18.24 -3.03
N SER A 155 5.64 18.29 -4.34
CA SER A 155 6.62 18.77 -5.33
C SER A 155 6.06 19.95 -6.12
N ALA A 156 6.95 20.74 -6.72
CA ALA A 156 6.56 21.84 -7.57
C ALA A 156 7.51 21.98 -8.75
N ASP A 157 6.93 22.05 -9.93
CA ASP A 157 7.63 22.10 -11.20
C ASP A 157 7.12 23.27 -12.04
N THR A 158 7.95 23.73 -12.97
CA THR A 158 7.56 24.75 -13.93
C THR A 158 7.18 24.08 -15.25
N VAL A 159 5.92 24.20 -15.65
CA VAL A 159 5.38 23.56 -16.85
C VAL A 159 5.04 24.59 -17.93
N ALA A 160 5.33 24.25 -19.18
CA ALA A 160 4.95 25.08 -20.33
C ALA A 160 3.45 24.93 -20.64
N ILE A 161 2.77 26.05 -20.89
CA ILE A 161 1.32 26.06 -21.21
C ILE A 161 1.00 26.57 -22.62
N GLY A 162 2.03 26.78 -23.44
CA GLY A 162 1.93 27.26 -24.82
C GLY A 162 2.62 28.61 -25.03
N GLY A 163 3.23 28.78 -26.21
CA GLY A 163 4.07 29.95 -26.49
C GLY A 163 5.30 30.01 -25.56
N SER A 164 5.61 31.19 -25.03
CA SER A 164 6.66 31.42 -24.03
C SER A 164 6.16 31.43 -22.59
N LEU A 165 4.92 31.01 -22.34
CA LEU A 165 4.29 31.06 -21.02
C LEU A 165 4.53 29.76 -20.24
N THR A 166 4.93 29.92 -18.99
CA THR A 166 5.10 28.83 -18.03
C THR A 166 4.24 29.09 -16.79
N LEU A 167 3.72 28.02 -16.20
CA LEU A 167 3.05 28.06 -14.91
C LEU A 167 3.73 27.12 -13.94
N THR A 168 3.65 27.45 -12.66
CA THR A 168 3.95 26.49 -11.61
C THR A 168 2.85 25.44 -11.54
N GLU A 169 3.24 24.18 -11.54
CA GLU A 169 2.41 23.02 -11.26
C GLU A 169 2.91 22.41 -9.94
N VAL A 170 1.99 22.24 -8.99
CA VAL A 170 2.27 21.59 -7.70
C VAL A 170 1.65 20.21 -7.75
N THR A 171 2.44 19.18 -7.55
CA THR A 171 1.97 17.79 -7.43
C THR A 171 1.96 17.41 -5.96
N ILE A 172 0.86 16.78 -5.54
CA ILE A 172 0.66 16.34 -4.17
C ILE A 172 0.31 14.85 -4.17
N GLY A 173 1.15 14.06 -3.51
CA GLY A 173 0.93 12.64 -3.26
C GLY A 173 0.35 12.43 -1.86
N PHE A 174 -0.90 12.01 -1.78
CA PHE A 174 -1.63 11.72 -0.55
C PHE A 174 -1.56 10.22 -0.24
N THR A 175 -1.26 9.85 1.00
CA THR A 175 -1.27 8.47 1.47
C THR A 175 -1.99 8.40 2.82
N GLY A 176 -2.90 7.45 3.03
CA GLY A 176 -3.66 7.34 4.27
C GLY A 176 -5.00 6.63 4.10
N ASP A 177 -5.87 6.72 5.10
CA ASP A 177 -7.19 6.09 5.06
C ASP A 177 -8.01 6.60 3.84
N PRO A 178 -8.62 5.72 3.02
CA PRO A 178 -9.30 6.11 1.79
C PRO A 178 -10.45 7.11 2.02
N SER A 179 -11.21 6.94 3.10
CA SER A 179 -12.34 7.82 3.41
C SER A 179 -11.87 9.20 3.84
N ILE A 180 -10.77 9.27 4.61
CA ILE A 180 -10.11 10.53 4.96
C ILE A 180 -9.53 11.21 3.71
N LEU A 181 -8.89 10.44 2.82
CA LEU A 181 -8.28 10.97 1.60
C LEU A 181 -9.31 11.58 0.65
N ASP A 182 -10.45 10.93 0.46
CA ASP A 182 -11.51 11.43 -0.44
C ASP A 182 -12.02 12.80 0.02
N ASP A 183 -12.36 12.94 1.29
CA ASP A 183 -12.78 14.21 1.90
C ASP A 183 -11.67 15.27 1.87
N LEU A 184 -10.42 14.88 2.19
CA LEU A 184 -9.28 15.78 2.21
C LEU A 184 -8.99 16.36 0.82
N ILE A 185 -8.91 15.50 -0.20
CA ILE A 185 -8.59 15.89 -1.57
C ILE A 185 -9.70 16.79 -2.13
N GLU A 186 -10.97 16.49 -1.84
CA GLU A 186 -12.08 17.33 -2.29
C GLU A 186 -11.98 18.74 -1.68
N ARG A 187 -11.81 18.83 -0.36
CA ARG A 187 -11.71 20.12 0.36
C ARG A 187 -10.48 20.92 -0.05
N PHE A 188 -9.35 20.25 -0.28
CA PHE A 188 -8.15 20.88 -0.82
C PHE A 188 -8.41 21.43 -2.22
N SER A 189 -8.98 20.62 -3.11
CA SER A 189 -9.26 20.98 -4.51
C SER A 189 -10.19 22.18 -4.61
N GLN A 190 -11.25 22.22 -3.80
CA GLN A 190 -12.17 23.36 -3.74
C GLN A 190 -11.48 24.67 -3.34
N LYS A 191 -10.52 24.63 -2.40
CA LYS A 191 -9.74 25.81 -2.00
C LYS A 191 -8.70 26.21 -3.06
N ALA A 192 -7.99 25.23 -3.61
CA ALA A 192 -6.96 25.47 -4.62
C ALA A 192 -7.53 26.10 -5.89
N MET A 193 -8.69 25.63 -6.36
CA MET A 193 -9.35 26.20 -7.55
C MET A 193 -9.90 27.61 -7.33
N ARG A 194 -10.35 27.95 -6.11
CA ARG A 194 -10.86 29.30 -5.80
C ARG A 194 -9.76 30.36 -5.68
N ALA A 195 -8.53 29.96 -5.37
CA ALA A 195 -7.39 30.86 -5.20
C ALA A 195 -6.60 31.10 -6.50
N GLY A 196 -6.83 30.28 -7.53
CA GLY A 196 -6.20 30.40 -8.85
C GLY A 196 -7.00 31.23 -9.87
N GLY A 197 -8.03 31.96 -9.41
CA GLY A 197 -8.86 32.86 -10.22
C GLY A 197 -8.56 34.32 -9.97
#